data_AF-A0A661TND4-F1
#
_entry.id   AF-A0A661TND4-F1
#
_cell.length_a   1.000
_cell.length_b   1.000
_cell.length_c   1.000
_cell.angle_alpha   90.00
_cell.angle_beta   90.00
_cell.angle_gamma   90.00
#
_symmetry.space_group_name_H-M   'P 1'
#
loop_
_entity.id
_entity.type
_entity.pdbx_description
1 polymer ?
#
loop_
_entity_poly.entity_id
_entity_poly.type
_entity_poly.pdbx_seq_one_letter_code
_entity_poly.pdbx_strand_id
1 'polypeptide(L)'
;MENKIEQVNNYQAKPDDLEKVNWQERINKYFRGEMHTHSVLSDEYNREAGLDNKEKAHRIERVLDFYAKQGLEFAVITEHGSDPGNPRQLKADDHICRLLLEQAEELAARKETSEKGIEAYSSVEASIFFDQDGQAVLDLPPEVLGKMDVVIASRHVIDRQRESEAIKASFLTAINNPDVDIIGHPNRHIEFYPHDWAYFKKYWREDKDLSGALEKMETEKDWDSIKKIIGKKDVEDSDDNFIQDSREKFISLESDYWRMWEEVLGAMEKKGKVFEINLNSFVPSKNFYQLLLAQAARLPNLKFSVSYDFHNLGQLKNIKDKDLQSEEIVGVKSPERNKAYRLLLDLCDLLEANQIGPDRIINSSKENFIKFLNNKKKSRLR
;
A
#
# COMPACT_ATOMS: atom_id res chain seq x y z
N MET A 1 -5.92 35.04 -21.58
CA MET A 1 -5.51 34.54 -20.25
C MET A 1 -5.36 33.03 -20.42
N GLU A 2 -4.43 32.64 -21.28
CA GLU A 2 -4.50 31.41 -22.09
C GLU A 2 -3.12 30.78 -22.33
N ASN A 3 -2.11 31.11 -21.50
CA ASN A 3 -0.73 30.66 -21.72
C ASN A 3 -0.10 30.19 -20.40
N LYS A 4 -0.50 29.02 -19.89
CA LYS A 4 0.24 28.34 -18.81
C LYS A 4 0.02 26.82 -18.66
N ILE A 5 -0.50 26.11 -19.68
CA ILE A 5 -0.71 24.64 -19.62
C ILE A 5 -0.11 23.93 -20.85
N GLU A 6 0.95 24.48 -21.45
CA GLU A 6 1.75 23.75 -22.45
C GLU A 6 3.23 23.85 -22.09
N GLN A 7 3.70 22.90 -21.28
CA GLN A 7 5.07 22.34 -21.27
C GLN A 7 5.20 21.30 -20.14
N VAL A 8 4.50 20.18 -20.29
CA VAL A 8 4.82 18.94 -19.58
C VAL A 8 4.86 17.83 -20.62
N ASN A 9 5.79 17.93 -21.57
CA ASN A 9 6.12 16.86 -22.52
C ASN A 9 7.47 17.16 -23.17
N ASN A 10 8.54 16.71 -22.49
CA ASN A 10 9.81 16.21 -23.02
C ASN A 10 10.91 16.38 -21.97
N TYR A 11 10.84 15.57 -20.91
CA TYR A 11 12.04 15.21 -20.16
C TYR A 11 12.46 13.81 -20.63
N GLN A 12 13.15 13.76 -21.77
CA GLN A 12 13.99 12.60 -22.08
C GLN A 12 15.30 12.81 -21.34
N ALA A 13 15.42 12.21 -20.16
CA ALA A 13 16.70 12.15 -19.47
C ALA A 13 17.71 11.45 -20.39
N LYS A 14 18.81 12.14 -20.72
CA LYS A 14 19.93 11.54 -21.44
C LYS A 14 20.59 10.50 -20.51
N PRO A 15 20.93 9.30 -21.00
CA PRO A 15 21.41 8.20 -20.14
C PRO A 15 22.74 8.45 -19.41
N ASP A 16 23.55 9.40 -19.87
CA ASP A 16 24.96 9.51 -19.46
C ASP A 16 25.28 10.68 -18.50
N ASP A 17 24.28 11.46 -18.05
CA ASP A 17 24.49 12.58 -17.11
C ASP A 17 24.10 12.26 -15.64
N LEU A 18 23.84 10.99 -15.31
CA LEU A 18 23.80 10.52 -13.92
C LEU A 18 25.23 10.42 -13.38
N GLU A 19 25.90 11.56 -13.26
CA GLU A 19 27.15 11.70 -12.51
C GLU A 19 26.94 11.17 -11.09
N LYS A 20 27.48 9.98 -10.81
CA LYS A 20 28.04 9.50 -9.52
C LYS A 20 27.35 9.90 -8.21
N VAL A 21 26.07 10.22 -8.18
CA VAL A 21 25.27 10.01 -6.98
C VAL A 21 25.17 8.50 -6.87
N ASN A 22 25.81 7.92 -5.85
CA ASN A 22 25.68 6.51 -5.59
C ASN A 22 24.18 6.23 -5.41
N TRP A 23 23.55 5.56 -6.37
CA TRP A 23 22.12 5.27 -6.35
C TRP A 23 21.72 4.54 -5.05
N GLN A 24 22.66 3.82 -4.43
CA GLN A 24 22.51 3.21 -3.12
C GLN A 24 22.35 4.27 -2.03
N GLU A 25 23.17 5.31 -2.01
CA GLU A 25 23.03 6.43 -1.07
C GLU A 25 21.69 7.13 -1.24
N ARG A 26 21.21 7.27 -2.49
CA ARG A 26 19.89 7.86 -2.74
C ARG A 26 18.76 7.00 -2.19
N ILE A 27 18.77 5.70 -2.44
CA ILE A 27 17.78 4.77 -1.87
C ILE A 27 17.88 4.73 -0.34
N ASN A 28 19.09 4.69 0.20
CA ASN A 28 19.37 4.69 1.64
C ASN A 28 18.86 5.94 2.37
N LYS A 29 18.60 7.05 1.66
CA LYS A 29 17.92 8.21 2.28
C LYS A 29 16.46 7.93 2.64
N TYR A 30 15.81 6.96 1.99
CA TYR A 30 14.38 6.72 2.15
C TYR A 30 14.04 5.30 2.60
N PHE A 31 14.95 4.34 2.44
CA PHE A 31 14.70 2.93 2.69
C PHE A 31 15.89 2.28 3.40
N ARG A 32 15.81 2.18 4.73
CA ARG A 32 16.82 1.52 5.58
C ARG A 32 16.25 0.36 6.40
N GLY A 33 14.93 0.16 6.38
CA GLY A 33 14.32 -1.05 6.91
C GLY A 33 13.09 -1.45 6.12
N GLU A 34 12.83 -2.74 6.06
CA GLU A 34 11.60 -3.28 5.49
C GLU A 34 10.50 -3.27 6.56
N MET A 35 9.33 -2.75 6.21
CA MET A 35 8.21 -2.54 7.15
C MET A 35 7.10 -3.57 7.03
N HIS A 36 7.10 -4.37 5.97
CA HIS A 36 6.03 -5.31 5.64
C HIS A 36 6.64 -6.60 5.08
N THR A 37 6.85 -7.58 5.95
CA THR A 37 7.49 -8.87 5.66
C THR A 37 6.68 -10.03 6.24
N HIS A 38 6.23 -10.93 5.38
CA HIS A 38 5.57 -12.18 5.77
C HIS A 38 6.60 -13.29 5.91
N SER A 39 6.40 -14.14 6.91
CA SER A 39 7.18 -15.36 7.06
C SER A 39 6.31 -16.60 6.85
N VAL A 40 6.89 -17.78 7.05
CA VAL A 40 6.17 -19.05 7.02
C VAL A 40 4.97 -19.12 7.95
N LEU A 41 4.86 -18.23 8.95
CA LEU A 41 3.71 -18.17 9.86
C LEU A 41 2.49 -17.49 9.21
N SER A 42 2.68 -16.55 8.29
CA SER A 42 1.60 -15.89 7.54
C SER A 42 0.70 -16.90 6.82
N ASP A 43 1.27 -18.02 6.35
CA ASP A 43 0.56 -19.11 5.66
C ASP A 43 -0.15 -20.10 6.61
N GLU A 44 -0.11 -19.89 7.93
CA GLU A 44 -0.64 -20.86 8.90
C GLU A 44 -2.16 -21.05 8.78
N TYR A 45 -2.92 -20.03 8.40
CA TYR A 45 -4.35 -20.18 8.12
C TYR A 45 -4.63 -21.15 6.96
N ASN A 46 -3.73 -21.25 5.96
CA ASN A 46 -3.84 -22.26 4.90
C ASN A 46 -3.58 -23.65 5.47
N ARG A 47 -2.61 -23.79 6.37
CA ARG A 47 -2.29 -25.08 7.01
C ARG A 47 -3.40 -25.57 7.91
N GLU A 48 -4.02 -24.68 8.71
CA GLU A 48 -5.20 -25.01 9.51
C GLU A 48 -6.37 -25.49 8.63
N ALA A 49 -6.50 -24.93 7.41
CA ALA A 49 -7.48 -25.36 6.41
C ALA A 49 -7.06 -26.62 5.62
N GLY A 50 -5.91 -27.23 5.92
CA GLY A 50 -5.39 -28.40 5.20
C GLY A 50 -4.94 -28.12 3.76
N LEU A 51 -4.63 -26.87 3.45
CA LEU A 51 -4.18 -26.42 2.14
C LEU A 51 -2.65 -26.38 2.06
N ASP A 52 -2.10 -26.65 0.88
CA ASP A 52 -0.66 -26.51 0.61
C ASP A 52 -0.19 -25.06 0.77
N ASN A 53 1.12 -24.87 1.02
CA ASN A 53 1.73 -23.54 1.19
C ASN A 53 1.54 -22.64 -0.04
N LYS A 54 0.57 -21.72 0.04
CA LYS A 54 0.18 -20.86 -1.08
C LYS A 54 1.04 -19.60 -1.14
N GLU A 55 1.42 -19.07 0.01
CA GLU A 55 2.20 -17.83 0.10
C GLU A 55 3.68 -18.01 -0.27
N LYS A 56 4.18 -19.23 -0.11
CA LYS A 56 5.59 -19.61 -0.35
C LYS A 56 6.57 -18.75 0.44
N ALA A 57 6.14 -18.27 1.60
CA ALA A 57 6.91 -17.37 2.43
C ALA A 57 8.18 -18.03 2.97
N HIS A 58 9.22 -17.24 3.20
CA HIS A 58 10.49 -17.72 3.75
C HIS A 58 10.50 -17.70 5.28
N ARG A 59 11.39 -18.49 5.90
CA ARG A 59 11.66 -18.40 7.34
C ARG A 59 12.30 -17.06 7.67
N ILE A 60 12.01 -16.53 8.86
CA ILE A 60 12.50 -15.22 9.33
C ILE A 60 14.02 -15.10 9.16
N GLU A 61 14.80 -16.09 9.58
CA GLU A 61 16.27 -16.04 9.50
C GLU A 61 16.77 -15.80 8.07
N ARG A 62 16.19 -16.51 7.10
CA ARG A 62 16.56 -16.38 5.69
C ARG A 62 16.27 -14.98 5.16
N VAL A 63 15.16 -14.41 5.58
CA VAL A 63 14.74 -13.07 5.16
C VAL A 63 15.62 -11.99 5.80
N LEU A 64 15.93 -12.13 7.09
CA LEU A 64 16.84 -11.25 7.80
C LEU A 64 18.25 -11.29 7.21
N ASP A 65 18.77 -12.47 6.89
CA ASP A 65 20.06 -12.63 6.19
C ASP A 65 20.06 -11.92 4.83
N PHE A 66 18.96 -12.03 4.09
CA PHE A 66 18.80 -11.35 2.80
C PHE A 66 18.84 -9.82 2.97
N TYR A 67 18.07 -9.27 3.92
CA TYR A 67 18.02 -7.85 4.20
C TYR A 67 19.35 -7.29 4.71
N ALA A 68 20.06 -8.04 5.56
CA ALA A 68 21.40 -7.68 6.00
C ALA A 68 22.36 -7.56 4.81
N LYS A 69 22.28 -8.49 3.83
CA LYS A 69 23.04 -8.41 2.57
C LYS A 69 22.62 -7.23 1.69
N GLN A 70 21.37 -6.75 1.78
CA GLN A 70 20.96 -5.51 1.12
C GLN A 70 21.37 -4.24 1.89
N GLY A 71 22.01 -4.41 3.06
CA GLY A 71 22.47 -3.31 3.91
C GLY A 71 21.36 -2.64 4.72
N LEU A 72 20.21 -3.29 4.90
CA LEU A 72 19.12 -2.80 5.76
C LEU A 72 19.49 -2.94 7.24
N GLU A 73 18.96 -2.03 8.07
CA GLU A 73 19.26 -1.90 9.50
C GLU A 73 18.25 -2.65 10.38
N PHE A 74 17.02 -2.78 9.91
CA PHE A 74 15.95 -3.48 10.60
C PHE A 74 14.90 -4.02 9.63
N ALA A 75 14.06 -4.93 10.13
CA ALA A 75 12.89 -5.45 9.45
C ALA A 75 11.71 -5.57 10.42
N VAL A 76 10.50 -5.45 9.89
CA VAL A 76 9.26 -5.69 10.64
C VAL A 76 8.58 -6.91 10.04
N ILE A 77 8.37 -7.93 10.87
CA ILE A 77 7.71 -9.19 10.50
C ILE A 77 6.21 -8.99 10.75
N THR A 78 5.41 -9.04 9.68
CA THR A 78 3.99 -8.69 9.60
C THR A 78 3.20 -9.89 9.10
N GLU A 79 2.74 -10.74 10.00
CA GLU A 79 2.01 -11.95 9.62
C GLU A 79 0.52 -11.67 9.45
N HIS A 80 -0.17 -12.46 8.62
CA HIS A 80 -1.63 -12.47 8.58
C HIS A 80 -2.22 -13.20 9.79
N GLY A 81 -3.33 -12.69 10.31
CA GLY A 81 -4.10 -13.37 11.37
C GLY A 81 -5.11 -14.38 10.81
N SER A 82 -5.71 -14.09 9.67
CA SER A 82 -6.71 -14.92 8.99
C SER A 82 -6.50 -14.87 7.47
N ASP A 83 -7.23 -15.69 6.70
CA ASP A 83 -7.15 -15.67 5.23
C ASP A 83 -7.46 -14.26 4.69
N PRO A 84 -6.50 -13.57 4.07
CA PRO A 84 -6.71 -12.24 3.52
C PRO A 84 -7.81 -12.19 2.45
N GLY A 85 -8.03 -13.31 1.74
CA GLY A 85 -9.07 -13.43 0.73
C GLY A 85 -10.48 -13.70 1.30
N ASN A 86 -10.56 -14.19 2.54
CA ASN A 86 -11.81 -14.48 3.23
C ASN A 86 -11.63 -14.32 4.75
N PRO A 87 -11.41 -13.08 5.23
CA PRO A 87 -11.05 -12.82 6.62
C PRO A 87 -12.20 -13.14 7.56
N ARG A 88 -11.87 -13.45 8.81
CA ARG A 88 -12.84 -13.74 9.88
C ARG A 88 -12.38 -13.12 11.18
N GLN A 89 -13.33 -12.79 12.07
CA GLN A 89 -12.97 -12.36 13.42
C GLN A 89 -12.35 -13.52 14.19
N LEU A 90 -11.23 -13.23 14.84
CA LEU A 90 -10.44 -14.15 15.65
C LEU A 90 -10.69 -13.85 17.14
N LYS A 91 -10.52 -14.88 17.97
CA LYS A 91 -10.48 -14.71 19.42
C LYS A 91 -9.05 -14.78 19.92
N ALA A 92 -8.78 -14.15 21.06
CA ALA A 92 -7.42 -14.13 21.63
C ALA A 92 -6.86 -15.54 21.91
N ASP A 93 -7.74 -16.54 22.11
CA ASP A 93 -7.40 -17.95 22.30
C ASP A 93 -7.43 -18.79 21.01
N ASP A 94 -7.60 -18.18 19.83
CA ASP A 94 -7.39 -18.89 18.56
C ASP A 94 -5.91 -19.29 18.44
N HIS A 95 -5.63 -20.41 17.77
CA HIS A 95 -4.28 -20.97 17.68
C HIS A 95 -3.28 -20.01 17.04
N ILE A 96 -3.64 -19.42 15.90
CA ILE A 96 -2.84 -18.39 15.24
C ILE A 96 -2.53 -17.19 16.15
N CYS A 97 -3.48 -16.74 16.97
CA CYS A 97 -3.25 -15.63 17.90
C CYS A 97 -2.16 -15.96 18.94
N ARG A 98 -2.11 -17.20 19.44
CA ARG A 98 -1.01 -17.65 20.32
C ARG A 98 0.34 -17.66 19.59
N LEU A 99 0.39 -18.17 18.36
CA LEU A 99 1.62 -18.21 17.57
C LEU A 99 2.15 -16.81 17.26
N LEU A 100 1.28 -15.84 16.98
CA LEU A 100 1.67 -14.44 16.76
C LEU A 100 2.30 -13.83 18.02
N LEU A 101 1.74 -14.13 19.21
CA LEU A 101 2.28 -13.66 20.48
C LEU A 101 3.63 -14.34 20.82
N GLU A 102 3.73 -15.65 20.60
CA GLU A 102 4.98 -16.40 20.78
C GLU A 102 6.08 -15.86 19.85
N GLN A 103 5.78 -15.62 18.58
CA GLN A 103 6.72 -15.00 17.64
C GLN A 103 7.14 -13.59 18.11
N ALA A 104 6.21 -12.79 18.62
CA ALA A 104 6.54 -11.46 19.13
C ALA A 104 7.51 -11.53 20.33
N GLU A 105 7.34 -12.48 21.24
CA GLU A 105 8.25 -12.74 22.35
C GLU A 105 9.63 -13.22 21.87
N GLU A 106 9.67 -14.13 20.89
CA GLU A 106 10.92 -14.58 20.28
C GLU A 106 11.71 -13.45 19.63
N LEU A 107 11.04 -12.58 18.87
CA LEU A 107 11.67 -11.41 18.24
C LEU A 107 12.16 -10.40 19.28
N ALA A 108 11.43 -10.22 20.39
CA ALA A 108 11.86 -9.39 21.50
C ALA A 108 13.15 -9.94 22.16
N ALA A 109 13.19 -11.23 22.47
CA ALA A 109 14.36 -11.89 23.07
C ALA A 109 15.59 -11.86 22.13
N ARG A 110 15.38 -11.99 20.82
CA ARG A 110 16.46 -11.86 19.81
C ARG A 110 17.08 -10.47 19.80
N LYS A 111 16.26 -9.41 19.90
CA LYS A 111 16.75 -8.02 19.96
C LYS A 111 17.64 -7.77 21.18
N GLU A 112 17.35 -8.39 22.33
CA GLU A 112 18.13 -8.21 23.56
C GLU A 112 19.50 -8.91 23.54
N THR A 113 19.65 -9.96 22.71
CA THR A 113 20.84 -10.84 22.70
C THR A 113 21.74 -10.68 21.48
N SER A 114 21.28 -9.96 20.45
CA SER A 114 21.99 -9.79 19.17
C SER A 114 23.07 -8.70 19.22
N GLU A 115 24.35 -9.09 19.24
CA GLU A 115 25.47 -8.16 19.00
C GLU A 115 25.81 -7.96 17.51
N LYS A 116 25.29 -8.80 16.59
CA LYS A 116 25.55 -8.72 15.14
C LYS A 116 24.36 -9.28 14.34
N GLY A 117 23.60 -8.39 13.69
CA GLY A 117 22.49 -8.76 12.81
C GLY A 117 21.57 -7.58 12.51
N ILE A 118 20.65 -7.76 11.56
CA ILE A 118 19.54 -6.84 11.34
C ILE A 118 18.53 -6.98 12.49
N GLU A 119 18.01 -5.87 13.03
CA GLU A 119 17.00 -5.95 14.10
C GLU A 119 15.63 -6.34 13.53
N ALA A 120 14.90 -7.18 14.25
CA ALA A 120 13.57 -7.63 13.84
C ALA A 120 12.50 -7.21 14.85
N TYR A 121 11.39 -6.68 14.34
CA TYR A 121 10.27 -6.17 15.14
C TYR A 121 8.99 -6.93 14.83
N SER A 122 8.14 -7.11 15.83
CA SER A 122 6.89 -7.86 15.69
C SER A 122 5.77 -6.98 15.14
N SER A 123 4.98 -7.54 14.25
CA SER A 123 3.80 -6.91 13.68
C SER A 123 2.83 -7.95 13.15
N VAL A 124 1.63 -7.47 12.87
CA VAL A 124 0.60 -8.18 12.12
C VAL A 124 0.12 -7.31 10.98
N GLU A 125 -0.38 -7.94 9.94
CA GLU A 125 -1.23 -7.30 8.93
C GLU A 125 -2.69 -7.72 9.17
N ALA A 126 -3.39 -6.94 10.00
CA ALA A 126 -4.79 -7.16 10.30
C ALA A 126 -5.67 -6.89 9.07
N SER A 127 -6.55 -7.83 8.74
CA SER A 127 -7.47 -7.66 7.63
C SER A 127 -8.68 -6.82 8.02
N ILE A 128 -9.00 -5.83 7.19
CA ILE A 128 -10.21 -5.02 7.30
C ILE A 128 -11.29 -5.61 6.38
N PHE A 129 -12.46 -5.92 6.94
CA PHE A 129 -13.58 -6.47 6.18
C PHE A 129 -14.93 -6.05 6.76
N PHE A 130 -16.02 -6.36 6.06
CA PHE A 130 -17.38 -6.14 6.55
C PHE A 130 -17.92 -7.44 7.14
N ASP A 131 -18.42 -7.37 8.38
CA ASP A 131 -19.10 -8.50 9.00
C ASP A 131 -20.50 -8.75 8.40
N GLN A 132 -21.22 -9.72 8.96
CA GLN A 132 -22.54 -10.12 8.48
C GLN A 132 -23.60 -9.01 8.62
N ASP A 133 -23.38 -8.04 9.50
CA ASP A 133 -24.25 -6.89 9.73
C ASP A 133 -23.83 -5.68 8.86
N GLY A 134 -22.83 -5.86 7.99
CA GLY A 134 -22.31 -4.82 7.11
C GLY A 134 -21.47 -3.77 7.84
N GLN A 135 -20.95 -4.07 9.04
CA GLN A 135 -20.05 -3.19 9.77
C GLN A 135 -18.59 -3.51 9.44
N ALA A 136 -17.79 -2.49 9.21
CA ALA A 136 -16.36 -2.66 9.00
C ALA A 136 -15.67 -3.04 10.33
N VAL A 137 -14.86 -4.09 10.29
CA VAL A 137 -14.19 -4.70 11.45
C VAL A 137 -12.76 -5.15 11.09
N LEU A 138 -11.95 -5.45 12.11
CA LEU A 138 -10.66 -6.12 11.97
C LEU A 138 -10.79 -7.61 12.34
N ASP A 139 -9.92 -8.44 11.78
CA ASP A 139 -9.86 -9.87 12.13
C ASP A 139 -9.25 -10.12 13.52
N LEU A 140 -8.19 -9.39 13.87
CA LEU A 140 -7.43 -9.60 15.10
C LEU A 140 -7.95 -8.79 16.30
N PRO A 141 -7.99 -9.39 17.51
CA PRO A 141 -8.52 -8.73 18.69
C PRO A 141 -7.46 -7.82 19.37
N PRO A 142 -7.89 -6.82 20.17
CA PRO A 142 -6.99 -5.86 20.82
C PRO A 142 -5.90 -6.50 21.69
N GLU A 143 -6.18 -7.66 22.30
CA GLU A 143 -5.24 -8.41 23.13
C GLU A 143 -3.99 -8.86 22.35
N VAL A 144 -4.13 -9.07 21.03
CA VAL A 144 -3.02 -9.41 20.13
C VAL A 144 -2.42 -8.12 19.56
N LEU A 145 -3.25 -7.22 19.01
CA LEU A 145 -2.78 -5.97 18.39
C LEU A 145 -1.96 -5.10 19.36
N GLY A 146 -2.37 -5.03 20.62
CA GLY A 146 -1.71 -4.25 21.67
C GLY A 146 -0.30 -4.76 22.01
N LYS A 147 0.02 -6.02 21.69
CA LYS A 147 1.30 -6.68 22.01
C LYS A 147 2.35 -6.56 20.91
N MET A 148 1.97 -6.10 19.72
CA MET A 148 2.89 -5.93 18.61
C MET A 148 3.68 -4.61 18.70
N ASP A 149 4.93 -4.62 18.23
CA ASP A 149 5.75 -3.40 18.10
C ASP A 149 5.09 -2.41 17.12
N VAL A 150 4.56 -2.93 16.00
CA VAL A 150 3.82 -2.20 14.96
C VAL A 150 2.55 -2.97 14.60
N VAL A 151 1.51 -2.30 14.14
CA VAL A 151 0.31 -2.94 13.56
C VAL A 151 -0.01 -2.31 12.21
N ILE A 152 -0.06 -3.14 11.17
CA ILE A 152 -0.56 -2.76 9.85
C ILE A 152 -2.01 -3.24 9.77
N ALA A 153 -2.90 -2.38 9.25
CA ALA A 153 -4.26 -2.78 8.91
C ALA A 153 -4.48 -2.56 7.41
N SER A 154 -4.94 -3.60 6.73
CA SER A 154 -4.99 -3.65 5.28
C SER A 154 -6.32 -4.13 4.76
N ARG A 155 -6.70 -3.61 3.60
CA ARG A 155 -7.86 -4.09 2.84
C ARG A 155 -7.36 -4.96 1.69
N HIS A 156 -7.59 -6.27 1.79
CA HIS A 156 -7.19 -7.22 0.77
C HIS A 156 -8.20 -7.31 -0.38
N VAL A 157 -9.41 -7.79 -0.10
CA VAL A 157 -10.55 -7.76 -1.03
C VAL A 157 -11.79 -7.45 -0.20
N ILE A 158 -12.58 -6.47 -0.63
CA ILE A 158 -13.89 -6.20 -0.02
C ILE A 158 -14.98 -6.33 -1.06
N ASP A 159 -16.12 -6.83 -0.62
CA ASP A 159 -17.38 -6.53 -1.27
C ASP A 159 -17.54 -5.00 -1.29
N ARG A 160 -17.99 -4.43 -2.41
CA ARG A 160 -18.18 -2.97 -2.59
C ARG A 160 -16.90 -2.13 -2.71
N GLN A 161 -15.81 -2.71 -3.25
CA GLN A 161 -14.54 -2.02 -3.52
C GLN A 161 -14.59 -0.79 -4.46
N ARG A 162 -15.76 -0.42 -5.00
CA ARG A 162 -15.95 0.79 -5.85
C ARG A 162 -16.80 1.85 -5.18
N GLU A 163 -17.33 1.57 -4.00
CA GLU A 163 -18.21 2.48 -3.29
C GLU A 163 -17.38 3.32 -2.32
N SER A 164 -17.26 4.61 -2.60
CA SER A 164 -16.46 5.55 -1.81
C SER A 164 -16.81 5.50 -0.32
N GLU A 165 -18.09 5.43 0.04
CA GLU A 165 -18.52 5.33 1.43
C GLU A 165 -18.11 4.01 2.11
N ALA A 166 -18.16 2.88 1.40
CA ALA A 166 -17.69 1.60 1.94
C ALA A 166 -16.15 1.60 2.11
N ILE A 167 -15.43 2.12 1.11
CA ILE A 167 -13.98 2.30 1.18
C ILE A 167 -13.62 3.19 2.38
N LYS A 168 -14.30 4.31 2.54
CA LYS A 168 -14.12 5.24 3.66
C LYS A 168 -14.37 4.57 5.01
N ALA A 169 -15.50 3.89 5.17
CA ALA A 169 -15.87 3.20 6.41
C ALA A 169 -14.82 2.17 6.82
N SER A 170 -14.28 1.41 5.84
CA SER A 170 -13.20 0.44 6.08
C SER A 170 -11.95 1.12 6.65
N PHE A 171 -11.48 2.21 6.03
CA PHE A 171 -10.32 2.95 6.52
C PHE A 171 -10.55 3.63 7.86
N LEU A 172 -11.70 4.27 8.06
CA LEU A 172 -11.99 4.94 9.32
C LEU A 172 -12.07 3.96 10.49
N THR A 173 -12.47 2.71 10.26
CA THR A 173 -12.42 1.64 11.28
C THR A 173 -10.98 1.40 11.75
N ALA A 174 -10.05 1.19 10.81
CA ALA A 174 -8.63 1.00 11.11
C ALA A 174 -8.00 2.27 11.72
N ILE A 175 -8.28 3.44 11.17
CA ILE A 175 -7.73 4.73 11.63
C ILE A 175 -8.21 5.08 13.05
N ASN A 176 -9.42 4.69 13.43
CA ASN A 176 -9.93 4.94 14.78
C ASN A 176 -9.51 3.88 15.79
N ASN A 177 -8.98 2.74 15.35
CA ASN A 177 -8.43 1.73 16.26
C ASN A 177 -7.14 2.27 16.92
N PRO A 178 -7.03 2.25 18.25
CA PRO A 178 -5.86 2.79 18.96
C PRO A 178 -4.59 1.97 18.74
N ASP A 179 -4.71 0.70 18.36
CA ASP A 179 -3.57 -0.19 18.18
C ASP A 179 -3.03 -0.22 16.75
N VAL A 180 -3.83 0.18 15.76
CA VAL A 180 -3.39 0.28 14.36
C VAL A 180 -2.43 1.45 14.18
N ASP A 181 -1.32 1.23 13.49
CA ASP A 181 -0.28 2.25 13.27
C ASP A 181 -0.21 2.69 11.81
N ILE A 182 -0.29 1.71 10.90
CA ILE A 182 -0.07 1.88 9.47
C ILE A 182 -1.32 1.40 8.73
N ILE A 183 -1.78 2.17 7.75
CA ILE A 183 -2.77 1.70 6.78
C ILE A 183 -1.99 1.09 5.62
N GLY A 184 -2.05 -0.24 5.50
CA GLY A 184 -1.34 -0.99 4.48
C GLY A 184 -1.97 -0.85 3.10
N HIS A 185 -1.11 -0.72 2.09
CA HIS A 185 -1.42 -0.56 0.66
C HIS A 185 -2.80 0.05 0.37
N PRO A 186 -3.09 1.26 0.88
CA PRO A 186 -4.47 1.80 0.88
C PRO A 186 -5.03 1.95 -0.54
N ASN A 187 -4.18 2.10 -1.54
CA ASN A 187 -4.54 2.16 -2.95
C ASN A 187 -5.04 0.85 -3.58
N ARG A 188 -4.81 -0.31 -2.96
CA ARG A 188 -4.98 -1.62 -3.60
C ARG A 188 -6.46 -1.85 -3.98
N HIS A 189 -6.69 -2.23 -5.25
CA HIS A 189 -7.97 -2.59 -5.89
C HIS A 189 -9.06 -1.51 -5.98
N ILE A 190 -8.75 -0.28 -5.60
CA ILE A 190 -9.72 0.82 -5.57
C ILE A 190 -9.34 1.96 -6.53
N GLU A 191 -8.42 1.73 -7.46
CA GLU A 191 -7.93 2.76 -8.36
C GLU A 191 -9.06 3.28 -9.27
N PHE A 192 -9.23 4.59 -9.30
CA PHE A 192 -10.10 5.30 -10.24
C PHE A 192 -9.23 6.27 -11.04
N TYR A 193 -9.05 5.98 -12.33
CA TYR A 193 -8.26 6.82 -13.22
C TYR A 193 -9.09 7.97 -13.80
N PRO A 194 -8.47 9.10 -14.19
CA PRO A 194 -9.17 10.13 -14.93
C PRO A 194 -9.83 9.57 -16.19
N HIS A 195 -11.10 9.92 -16.40
CA HIS A 195 -11.92 9.45 -17.53
C HIS A 195 -12.14 7.92 -17.59
N ASP A 196 -12.19 7.24 -16.44
CA ASP A 196 -12.28 5.77 -16.39
C ASP A 196 -13.70 5.24 -16.66
N TRP A 197 -14.00 5.03 -17.95
CA TRP A 197 -15.23 4.39 -18.42
C TRP A 197 -15.47 3.00 -17.81
N ALA A 198 -14.42 2.21 -17.63
CA ALA A 198 -14.55 0.85 -17.11
C ALA A 198 -14.95 0.85 -15.63
N TYR A 199 -14.42 1.79 -14.85
CA TYR A 199 -14.85 2.01 -13.47
C TYR A 199 -16.32 2.42 -13.43
N PHE A 200 -16.72 3.43 -14.23
CA PHE A 200 -18.08 3.95 -14.27
C PHE A 200 -19.12 2.86 -14.57
N LYS A 201 -18.90 2.05 -15.61
CA LYS A 201 -19.78 0.91 -15.93
C LYS A 201 -19.87 -0.10 -14.79
N LYS A 202 -18.73 -0.50 -14.22
CA LYS A 202 -18.70 -1.49 -13.15
C LYS A 202 -19.38 -1.00 -11.88
N TYR A 203 -19.32 0.30 -11.60
CA TYR A 203 -19.99 0.93 -10.46
C TYR A 203 -21.52 0.83 -10.61
N TRP A 204 -22.05 1.15 -11.79
CA TRP A 204 -23.49 1.17 -12.07
C TRP A 204 -24.09 -0.18 -12.50
N ARG A 205 -23.37 -1.30 -12.35
CA ARG A 205 -23.80 -2.64 -12.82
C ARG A 205 -25.13 -3.14 -12.24
N GLU A 206 -25.52 -2.63 -11.08
CA GLU A 206 -26.78 -2.99 -10.41
C GLU A 206 -27.97 -2.17 -10.92
N ASP A 207 -27.73 -0.97 -11.46
CA ASP A 207 -28.73 -0.18 -12.21
C ASP A 207 -28.83 -0.78 -13.62
N LYS A 208 -29.77 -1.71 -13.82
CA LYS A 208 -29.88 -2.49 -15.06
C LYS A 208 -30.20 -1.64 -16.29
N ASP A 209 -30.96 -0.57 -16.12
CA ASP A 209 -31.32 0.32 -17.23
C ASP A 209 -30.10 1.14 -17.66
N LEU A 210 -29.40 1.76 -16.71
CA LEU A 210 -28.16 2.48 -17.01
C LEU A 210 -27.09 1.55 -17.56
N SER A 211 -26.81 0.43 -16.86
CA SER A 211 -25.79 -0.54 -17.28
C SER A 211 -26.06 -1.05 -18.70
N GLY A 212 -27.31 -1.36 -19.04
CA GLY A 212 -27.68 -1.82 -20.38
C GLY A 212 -27.44 -0.75 -21.46
N ALA A 213 -27.75 0.52 -21.17
CA ALA A 213 -27.47 1.62 -22.09
C ALA A 213 -25.96 1.85 -22.28
N LEU A 214 -25.16 1.81 -21.21
CA LEU A 214 -23.70 1.96 -21.29
C LEU A 214 -23.05 0.79 -22.06
N GLU A 215 -23.51 -0.44 -21.87
CA GLU A 215 -23.05 -1.61 -22.63
C GLU A 215 -23.40 -1.51 -24.12
N LYS A 216 -24.61 -1.04 -24.44
CA LYS A 216 -25.05 -0.81 -25.81
C LYS A 216 -24.14 0.21 -26.51
N MET A 217 -23.83 1.34 -25.87
CA MET A 217 -22.92 2.36 -26.42
C MET A 217 -21.54 1.77 -26.78
N GLU A 218 -20.99 0.91 -25.92
CA GLU A 218 -19.70 0.27 -26.18
C GLU A 218 -19.79 -0.76 -27.32
N THR A 219 -20.88 -1.54 -27.37
CA THR A 219 -21.14 -2.53 -28.43
C THR A 219 -21.29 -1.86 -29.80
N GLU A 220 -21.98 -0.72 -29.85
CA GLU A 220 -22.20 0.08 -31.05
C GLU A 220 -21.00 0.98 -31.38
N LYS A 221 -19.98 1.02 -30.51
CA LYS A 221 -18.77 1.85 -30.65
C LYS A 221 -19.08 3.35 -30.74
N ASP A 222 -20.05 3.81 -29.96
CA ASP A 222 -20.38 5.23 -29.84
C ASP A 222 -19.34 5.97 -28.98
N TRP A 223 -18.14 6.14 -29.56
CA TRP A 223 -17.01 6.75 -28.86
C TRP A 223 -17.21 8.24 -28.58
N ASP A 224 -18.06 8.93 -29.33
CA ASP A 224 -18.30 10.35 -29.12
C ASP A 224 -19.07 10.55 -27.81
N SER A 225 -20.19 9.85 -27.65
CA SER A 225 -21.00 9.87 -26.42
C SER A 225 -20.20 9.38 -25.22
N ILE A 226 -19.43 8.28 -25.35
CA ILE A 226 -18.58 7.79 -24.26
C ILE A 226 -17.56 8.85 -23.84
N LYS A 227 -16.88 9.52 -24.79
CA LYS A 227 -15.91 10.58 -24.48
C LYS A 227 -16.56 11.78 -23.80
N LYS A 228 -17.79 12.13 -24.18
CA LYS A 228 -18.58 13.19 -23.53
C LYS A 228 -18.89 12.83 -22.08
N ILE A 229 -19.43 11.63 -21.82
CA ILE A 229 -19.78 11.15 -20.47
C ILE A 229 -18.56 11.17 -19.54
N ILE A 230 -17.42 10.63 -19.98
CA ILE A 230 -16.20 10.58 -19.15
C ILE A 230 -15.40 11.89 -19.17
N GLY A 231 -15.85 12.92 -19.90
CA GLY A 231 -15.22 14.26 -19.89
C GLY A 231 -13.95 14.38 -20.71
N LYS A 232 -13.75 13.51 -21.71
CA LYS A 232 -12.72 13.68 -22.74
C LYS A 232 -13.16 14.61 -23.88
N LYS A 233 -14.44 14.96 -23.93
CA LYS A 233 -15.05 15.91 -24.86
C LYS A 233 -16.12 16.69 -24.10
N ASP A 234 -16.31 17.95 -24.46
CA ASP A 234 -17.39 18.76 -23.89
C ASP A 234 -18.76 18.26 -24.35
N VAL A 235 -19.74 18.41 -23.46
CA VAL A 235 -21.15 18.16 -23.75
C VAL A 235 -21.76 19.46 -24.29
N GLU A 236 -22.57 19.34 -25.34
CA GLU A 236 -23.27 20.46 -25.99
C GLU A 236 -24.74 20.47 -25.54
N ASP A 237 -25.38 21.65 -25.51
CA ASP A 237 -26.80 21.78 -25.11
C ASP A 237 -27.76 20.96 -26.00
N SER A 238 -27.33 20.63 -27.23
CA SER A 238 -28.08 19.78 -28.17
C SER A 238 -27.88 18.27 -27.96
N ASP A 239 -27.00 17.85 -27.05
CA ASP A 239 -26.77 16.44 -26.78
C ASP A 239 -27.96 15.81 -26.05
N ASP A 240 -28.16 14.51 -26.28
CA ASP A 240 -29.22 13.73 -25.68
C ASP A 240 -29.17 13.81 -24.13
N ASN A 241 -30.34 13.92 -23.49
CA ASN A 241 -30.47 14.01 -22.03
C ASN A 241 -29.74 12.87 -21.31
N PHE A 242 -29.71 11.66 -21.88
CA PHE A 242 -28.99 10.53 -21.30
C PHE A 242 -27.48 10.80 -21.19
N ILE A 243 -26.89 11.47 -22.18
CA ILE A 243 -25.46 11.83 -22.18
C ILE A 243 -25.19 12.86 -21.09
N GLN A 244 -26.06 13.87 -20.97
CA GLN A 244 -25.97 14.91 -19.94
C GLN A 244 -26.09 14.31 -18.53
N ASP A 245 -27.14 13.53 -18.27
CA ASP A 245 -27.37 12.85 -16.99
C ASP A 245 -26.23 11.89 -16.64
N SER A 246 -25.74 11.11 -17.61
CA SER A 246 -24.60 10.20 -17.40
C SER A 246 -23.30 10.94 -17.12
N ARG A 247 -23.09 12.10 -17.75
CA ARG A 247 -21.95 12.99 -17.46
C ARG A 247 -22.01 13.49 -16.02
N GLU A 248 -23.16 13.95 -15.56
CA GLU A 248 -23.35 14.40 -14.17
C GLU A 248 -23.08 13.27 -13.17
N LYS A 249 -23.61 12.06 -13.43
CA LYS A 249 -23.32 10.86 -12.62
C LYS A 249 -21.82 10.55 -12.58
N PHE A 250 -21.11 10.67 -13.70
CA PHE A 250 -19.66 10.45 -13.74
C PHE A 250 -18.90 11.48 -12.90
N ILE A 251 -19.24 12.77 -13.06
CA ILE A 251 -18.62 13.87 -12.29
C ILE A 251 -18.86 13.67 -10.78
N SER A 252 -20.09 13.34 -10.38
CA SER A 252 -20.42 13.08 -8.98
C SER A 252 -19.60 11.91 -8.44
N LEU A 253 -19.53 10.79 -9.18
CA LEU A 253 -18.77 9.62 -8.77
C LEU A 253 -17.28 9.92 -8.60
N GLU A 254 -16.67 10.66 -9.54
CA GLU A 254 -15.27 11.08 -9.47
C GLU A 254 -15.03 12.03 -8.29
N SER A 255 -15.92 13.00 -8.08
CA SER A 255 -15.84 13.94 -6.95
C SER A 255 -15.95 13.22 -5.61
N ASP A 256 -16.92 12.32 -5.45
CA ASP A 256 -17.13 11.55 -4.22
C ASP A 256 -15.94 10.64 -3.92
N TYR A 257 -15.35 10.04 -4.95
CA TYR A 257 -14.15 9.23 -4.82
C TYR A 257 -12.96 10.03 -4.29
N TRP A 258 -12.65 11.18 -4.88
CA TRP A 258 -11.49 11.98 -4.45
C TRP A 258 -11.71 12.69 -3.11
N ARG A 259 -12.95 13.10 -2.82
CA ARG A 259 -13.33 13.63 -1.50
C ARG A 259 -13.15 12.61 -0.39
N MET A 260 -13.49 11.34 -0.65
CA MET A 260 -13.22 10.26 0.31
C MET A 260 -11.72 10.16 0.66
N TRP A 261 -10.82 10.30 -0.33
CA TRP A 261 -9.39 10.31 -0.06
C TRP A 261 -8.96 11.52 0.80
N GLU A 262 -9.52 12.71 0.58
CA GLU A 262 -9.26 13.88 1.45
C GLU A 262 -9.63 13.59 2.90
N GLU A 263 -10.82 13.01 3.11
CA GLU A 263 -11.33 12.66 4.44
C GLU A 263 -10.45 11.59 5.12
N VAL A 264 -10.10 10.53 4.38
CA VAL A 264 -9.26 9.42 4.88
C VAL A 264 -7.85 9.91 5.24
N LEU A 265 -7.18 10.61 4.32
CA LEU A 265 -5.82 11.10 4.53
C LEU A 265 -5.77 12.13 5.68
N GLY A 266 -6.76 13.02 5.75
CA GLY A 266 -6.90 13.97 6.86
C GLY A 266 -7.12 13.28 8.21
N ALA A 267 -7.93 12.20 8.24
CA ALA A 267 -8.12 11.40 9.43
C ALA A 267 -6.83 10.67 9.85
N MET A 268 -6.07 10.12 8.89
CA MET A 268 -4.77 9.50 9.14
C MET A 268 -3.80 10.50 9.78
N GLU A 269 -3.62 11.68 9.20
CA GLU A 269 -2.74 12.72 9.77
C GLU A 269 -3.18 13.10 11.19
N LYS A 270 -4.48 13.39 11.38
CA LYS A 270 -5.04 13.79 12.68
C LYS A 270 -4.83 12.73 13.77
N LYS A 271 -4.89 11.45 13.40
CA LYS A 271 -4.73 10.31 14.32
C LYS A 271 -3.29 9.79 14.38
N GLY A 272 -2.35 10.42 13.65
CA GLY A 272 -0.96 10.02 13.59
C GLY A 272 -0.74 8.66 12.93
N LYS A 273 -1.63 8.23 12.03
CA LYS A 273 -1.49 6.99 11.27
C LYS A 273 -0.54 7.20 10.09
N VAL A 274 0.12 6.13 9.68
CA VAL A 274 1.12 6.13 8.61
C VAL A 274 0.51 5.60 7.32
N PHE A 275 0.81 6.25 6.21
CA PHE A 275 0.43 5.79 4.86
C PHE A 275 1.49 4.86 4.31
N GLU A 276 1.12 3.62 3.98
CA GLU A 276 2.05 2.70 3.33
C GLU A 276 2.16 2.96 1.81
N ILE A 277 3.39 3.14 1.34
CA ILE A 277 3.77 3.07 -0.07
C ILE A 277 4.32 1.67 -0.34
N ASN A 278 3.40 0.78 -0.71
CA ASN A 278 3.67 -0.65 -0.93
C ASN A 278 4.16 -0.90 -2.36
N LEU A 279 5.43 -1.22 -2.54
CA LEU A 279 6.08 -1.37 -3.85
C LEU A 279 5.61 -2.58 -4.67
N ASN A 280 4.87 -3.54 -4.09
CA ASN A 280 4.24 -4.61 -4.86
C ASN A 280 2.99 -4.13 -5.62
N SER A 281 2.27 -3.14 -5.07
CA SER A 281 1.04 -2.61 -5.67
C SER A 281 1.19 -1.18 -6.21
N PHE A 282 2.09 -0.38 -5.64
CA PHE A 282 2.33 1.01 -5.99
C PHE A 282 3.21 1.11 -7.24
N VAL A 283 2.71 1.81 -8.27
CA VAL A 283 3.44 2.00 -9.53
C VAL A 283 3.70 3.49 -9.73
N PRO A 284 4.89 4.02 -9.37
CA PRO A 284 5.19 5.46 -9.38
C PRO A 284 4.96 6.16 -10.73
N SER A 285 5.07 5.43 -11.84
CA SER A 285 4.89 5.97 -13.18
C SER A 285 3.42 6.13 -13.60
N LYS A 286 2.46 5.56 -12.86
CA LYS A 286 1.03 5.62 -13.20
C LYS A 286 0.37 6.83 -12.55
N ASN A 287 -0.45 7.54 -13.33
CA ASN A 287 -1.08 8.81 -12.94
C ASN A 287 -1.86 8.73 -11.61
N PHE A 288 -2.66 7.68 -11.40
CA PHE A 288 -3.43 7.50 -10.15
C PHE A 288 -2.54 7.60 -8.89
N TYR A 289 -1.40 6.90 -8.89
CA TYR A 289 -0.47 6.86 -7.76
C TYR A 289 0.21 8.20 -7.52
N GLN A 290 0.53 8.92 -8.61
CA GLN A 290 1.09 10.28 -8.54
C GLN A 290 0.08 11.26 -7.93
N LEU A 291 -1.19 11.20 -8.36
CA LEU A 291 -2.26 12.04 -7.83
C LEU A 291 -2.52 11.76 -6.35
N LEU A 292 -2.65 10.49 -5.97
CA LEU A 292 -2.88 10.10 -4.58
C LEU A 292 -1.72 10.53 -3.68
N LEU A 293 -0.47 10.29 -4.09
CA LEU A 293 0.69 10.70 -3.31
C LEU A 293 0.80 12.23 -3.23
N ALA A 294 0.50 12.95 -4.32
CA ALA A 294 0.49 14.41 -4.31
C ALA A 294 -0.58 14.98 -3.35
N GLN A 295 -1.74 14.33 -3.27
CA GLN A 295 -2.79 14.69 -2.31
C GLN A 295 -2.33 14.43 -0.87
N ALA A 296 -1.74 13.26 -0.60
CA ALA A 296 -1.17 12.91 0.70
C ALA A 296 -0.02 13.85 1.11
N ALA A 297 0.81 14.28 0.15
CA ALA A 297 1.94 15.17 0.40
C ALA A 297 1.51 16.55 0.93
N ARG A 298 0.32 17.04 0.57
CA ARG A 298 -0.25 18.32 1.02
C ARG A 298 -0.50 18.37 2.54
N LEU A 299 -0.62 17.22 3.18
CA LEU A 299 -0.77 17.09 4.63
C LEU A 299 0.63 17.04 5.27
N PRO A 300 1.15 18.13 5.85
CA PRO A 300 2.57 18.25 6.19
C PRO A 300 3.04 17.29 7.30
N ASN A 301 2.13 16.83 8.16
CA ASN A 301 2.42 15.93 9.28
C ASN A 301 2.13 14.47 8.96
N LEU A 302 1.47 14.16 7.82
CA LEU A 302 1.25 12.78 7.41
C LEU A 302 2.60 12.11 7.16
N LYS A 303 2.80 10.97 7.83
CA LYS A 303 4.00 10.13 7.72
C LYS A 303 3.72 8.97 6.77
N PHE A 304 4.78 8.45 6.18
CA PHE A 304 4.73 7.33 5.25
C PHE A 304 5.64 6.20 5.69
N SER A 305 5.34 4.99 5.25
CA SER A 305 6.27 3.86 5.24
C SER A 305 6.49 3.43 3.79
N VAL A 306 7.67 2.90 3.49
CA VAL A 306 7.97 2.26 2.20
C VAL A 306 8.18 0.78 2.47
N SER A 307 7.54 -0.09 1.72
CA SER A 307 7.62 -1.54 1.95
C SER A 307 7.48 -2.33 0.67
N TYR A 308 7.94 -3.58 0.69
CA TYR A 308 7.69 -4.51 -0.41
C TYR A 308 6.49 -5.41 -0.19
N ASP A 309 5.96 -5.56 1.03
CA ASP A 309 4.99 -6.63 1.32
C ASP A 309 5.58 -7.99 0.88
N PHE A 310 6.73 -8.26 1.49
CA PHE A 310 7.66 -9.28 1.08
C PHE A 310 7.25 -10.63 1.65
N HIS A 311 6.95 -11.57 0.77
CA HIS A 311 6.69 -12.97 1.09
C HIS A 311 7.89 -13.83 0.68
N ASN A 312 8.43 -13.63 -0.52
CA ASN A 312 9.50 -14.45 -1.06
C ASN A 312 10.35 -13.72 -2.10
N LEU A 313 11.54 -14.27 -2.35
CA LEU A 313 12.53 -13.66 -3.25
C LEU A 313 12.07 -13.61 -4.72
N GLY A 314 11.09 -14.44 -5.10
CA GLY A 314 10.49 -14.41 -6.43
C GLY A 314 9.82 -13.07 -6.77
N GLN A 315 9.40 -12.30 -5.76
CA GLN A 315 8.84 -10.95 -5.94
C GLN A 315 9.88 -9.97 -6.50
N LEU A 316 11.16 -10.16 -6.16
CA LEU A 316 12.26 -9.27 -6.56
C LEU A 316 12.87 -9.63 -7.93
N LYS A 317 12.04 -10.06 -8.90
CA LYS A 317 12.38 -10.49 -10.27
C LYS A 317 13.85 -10.21 -10.68
N ASN A 318 14.59 -11.29 -10.95
CA ASN A 318 16.04 -11.38 -11.28
C ASN A 318 16.98 -11.71 -10.11
N ILE A 319 16.47 -11.98 -8.91
CA ILE A 319 17.22 -12.59 -7.80
C ILE A 319 16.80 -14.06 -7.69
N LYS A 320 17.73 -15.01 -7.89
CA LYS A 320 17.51 -16.46 -7.71
C LYS A 320 18.06 -16.92 -6.37
N ASP A 321 17.56 -18.03 -5.82
CA ASP A 321 18.04 -18.59 -4.54
C ASP A 321 19.55 -18.84 -4.47
N LYS A 322 20.19 -19.13 -5.62
CA LYS A 322 21.64 -19.29 -5.73
C LYS A 322 22.41 -17.96 -5.54
N ASP A 323 21.78 -16.83 -5.85
CA ASP A 323 22.35 -15.49 -5.71
C ASP A 323 22.40 -15.04 -4.24
N LEU A 324 21.81 -15.83 -3.34
CA LEU A 324 21.91 -15.64 -1.88
C LEU A 324 23.06 -16.42 -1.24
N GLN A 325 23.61 -17.43 -1.91
CA GLN A 325 24.71 -18.24 -1.35
C GLN A 325 26.09 -17.62 -1.61
N SER A 326 26.18 -16.56 -2.41
CA SER A 326 27.42 -15.79 -2.53
C SER A 326 27.59 -14.86 -1.32
N GLU A 327 28.79 -14.85 -0.74
CA GLU A 327 29.19 -13.86 0.26
C GLU A 327 29.33 -12.45 -0.33
N GLU A 328 29.51 -12.35 -1.64
CA GLU A 328 29.38 -11.10 -2.38
C GLU A 328 27.91 -10.83 -2.68
N ILE A 329 27.42 -9.67 -2.24
CA ILE A 329 26.21 -9.04 -2.77
C ILE A 329 26.36 -9.06 -4.28
N VAL A 330 25.58 -9.88 -4.99
CA VAL A 330 25.69 -10.00 -6.44
C VAL A 330 25.67 -8.60 -7.02
N GLY A 331 26.82 -8.20 -7.58
CA GLY A 331 27.09 -6.86 -8.03
C GLY A 331 26.03 -6.40 -9.02
N VAL A 332 25.05 -5.64 -8.55
CA VAL A 332 24.17 -4.84 -9.38
C VAL A 332 25.04 -3.71 -9.94
N LYS A 333 25.78 -4.01 -11.02
CA LYS A 333 26.62 -3.05 -11.73
C LYS A 333 25.79 -1.91 -12.36
N SER A 334 24.48 -2.11 -12.53
CA SER A 334 23.54 -1.10 -13.02
C SER A 334 22.13 -1.33 -12.44
N PRO A 335 21.55 -0.34 -11.73
CA PRO A 335 20.19 -0.43 -11.19
C PRO A 335 19.12 -0.55 -12.29
N GLU A 336 19.42 -0.12 -13.52
CA GLU A 336 18.50 -0.20 -14.67
C GLU A 336 18.10 -1.64 -15.03
N ARG A 337 18.92 -2.63 -14.63
CA ARG A 337 18.66 -4.05 -14.91
C ARG A 337 17.97 -4.78 -13.76
N ASN A 338 17.81 -4.15 -12.59
CA ASN A 338 17.10 -4.72 -11.45
C ASN A 338 15.81 -3.94 -11.19
N LYS A 339 14.67 -4.59 -11.43
CA LYS A 339 13.35 -3.96 -11.35
C LYS A 339 13.04 -3.40 -9.96
N ALA A 340 13.48 -4.06 -8.88
CA ALA A 340 13.23 -3.62 -7.52
C ALA A 340 13.95 -2.30 -7.20
N TYR A 341 15.25 -2.22 -7.54
CA TYR A 341 16.02 -0.99 -7.36
C TYR A 341 15.54 0.15 -8.27
N ARG A 342 15.15 -0.16 -9.52
CA ARG A 342 14.56 0.86 -10.40
C ARG A 342 13.27 1.42 -9.81
N LEU A 343 12.41 0.57 -9.25
CA LEU A 343 11.16 0.99 -8.65
C LEU A 343 11.38 1.88 -7.41
N LEU A 344 12.37 1.56 -6.57
CA LEU A 344 12.78 2.42 -5.46
C LEU A 344 13.31 3.78 -5.93
N LEU A 345 14.11 3.81 -7.01
CA LEU A 345 14.61 5.06 -7.58
C LEU A 345 13.48 5.92 -8.17
N ASP A 346 12.56 5.30 -8.92
CA ASP A 346 11.36 5.98 -9.43
C ASP A 346 10.49 6.53 -8.28
N LEU A 347 10.41 5.79 -7.17
CA LEU A 347 9.76 6.29 -5.96
C LEU A 347 10.53 7.47 -5.34
N CYS A 348 11.87 7.42 -5.26
CA CYS A 348 12.67 8.55 -4.77
C CYS A 348 12.42 9.82 -5.61
N ASP A 349 12.41 9.70 -6.94
CA ASP A 349 12.07 10.80 -7.85
C ASP A 349 10.69 11.39 -7.51
N LEU A 350 9.70 10.52 -7.28
CA LEU A 350 8.34 10.92 -6.99
C LEU A 350 8.18 11.56 -5.59
N LEU A 351 8.86 11.03 -4.57
CA LEU A 351 8.91 11.60 -3.23
C LEU A 351 9.52 13.01 -3.25
N GLU A 352 10.65 13.17 -3.94
CA GLU A 352 11.36 14.44 -4.08
C GLU A 352 10.50 15.47 -4.85
N ALA A 353 9.85 15.06 -5.94
CA ALA A 353 8.93 15.92 -6.70
C ALA A 353 7.74 16.42 -5.86
N ASN A 354 7.32 15.64 -4.87
CA ASN A 354 6.25 15.99 -3.93
C ASN A 354 6.76 16.59 -2.61
N GLN A 355 8.06 16.90 -2.51
CA GLN A 355 8.69 17.49 -1.31
C GLN A 355 8.49 16.63 -0.04
N ILE A 356 8.40 15.31 -0.20
CA ILE A 356 8.35 14.36 0.91
C ILE A 356 9.79 14.00 1.28
N GLY A 357 10.33 14.65 2.32
CA GLY A 357 11.67 14.39 2.82
C GLY A 357 11.78 13.08 3.62
N PRO A 358 13.02 12.56 3.82
CA PRO A 358 13.28 11.38 4.64
C PRO A 358 12.67 11.41 6.05
N ASP A 359 12.57 12.59 6.66
CA ASP A 359 11.97 12.78 7.99
C ASP A 359 10.45 12.46 8.03
N ARG A 360 9.80 12.38 6.87
CA ARG A 360 8.41 11.94 6.72
C ARG A 360 8.27 10.44 6.44
N ILE A 361 9.35 9.73 6.16
CA ILE A 361 9.34 8.28 5.97
C ILE A 361 9.85 7.59 7.24
N ILE A 362 8.98 6.82 7.91
CA ILE A 362 9.32 6.25 9.23
C ILE A 362 10.46 5.24 9.17
N ASN A 363 10.68 4.60 8.02
CA ASN A 363 11.72 3.60 7.80
C ASN A 363 12.87 4.06 6.91
N SER A 364 13.06 5.38 6.79
CA SER A 364 14.25 5.95 6.15
C SER A 364 15.53 5.77 6.96
N SER A 365 15.43 5.49 8.25
CA SER A 365 16.55 5.18 9.14
C SER A 365 16.01 4.46 10.38
N LYS A 366 16.88 3.69 11.05
CA LYS A 366 16.54 3.12 12.36
C LYS A 366 16.17 4.19 13.39
N GLU A 367 16.84 5.35 13.37
CA GLU A 367 16.53 6.45 14.29
C GLU A 367 15.09 6.96 14.12
N ASN A 368 14.65 7.19 12.87
CA ASN A 368 13.28 7.61 12.58
C ASN A 368 12.26 6.57 13.02
N PHE A 369 12.57 5.29 12.82
CA PHE A 369 11.70 4.20 13.24
C PHE A 369 11.58 4.09 14.76
N ILE A 370 12.70 4.16 15.49
CA ILE A 370 12.70 4.17 16.96
C ILE A 370 11.94 5.39 17.51
N LYS A 371 12.11 6.57 16.89
CA LYS A 371 11.35 7.77 17.25
C LYS A 371 9.84 7.56 17.08
N PHE A 372 9.44 6.91 15.99
CA PHE A 372 8.06 6.52 15.74
C PHE A 372 7.52 5.58 16.84
N LEU A 373 8.23 4.48 17.15
CA LEU A 373 7.84 3.55 18.21
C LEU A 373 7.72 4.22 19.59
N ASN A 374 8.64 5.13 19.91
CA ASN A 374 8.60 5.86 21.18
C ASN A 374 7.40 6.81 21.27
N ASN A 375 7.00 7.45 20.16
CA ASN A 375 5.82 8.28 20.12
C ASN A 375 4.54 7.45 20.28
N LYS A 376 4.47 6.29 19.62
CA LYS A 376 3.39 5.30 19.78
C LYS A 376 3.24 4.86 21.24
N LYS A 377 4.34 4.50 21.91
CA LYS A 377 4.31 4.10 23.33
C LYS A 377 3.77 5.23 24.22
N LYS A 378 4.14 6.48 23.94
CA LYS A 378 3.61 7.66 24.67
C LYS A 378 2.12 7.89 24.42
N SER A 379 1.62 7.63 23.21
CA SER A 379 0.18 7.79 22.92
C SER A 379 -0.67 6.70 23.54
N ARG A 380 -0.16 5.46 23.71
CA ARG A 380 -0.86 4.38 24.41
C ARG A 380 -0.96 4.59 25.93
N LEU A 381 -0.08 5.40 26.52
CA LEU A 381 -0.07 5.72 27.96
C LEU A 381 -0.95 6.92 28.33
N ARG A 382 -1.50 7.64 27.34
CA ARG A 382 -2.41 8.78 27.52
C ARG A 382 -3.83 8.36 27.20
#